data_AF-A0A3D8PQ18-F1
#
_entry.id   AF-A0A3D8PQ18-F1
#
_cell.length_a   1.000
_cell.length_b   1.000
_cell.length_c   1.000
_cell.angle_alpha   90.00
_cell.angle_beta   90.00
_cell.angle_gamma   90.00
#
_symmetry.space_group_name_H-M   'P 1'
#
loop_
_entity.id
_entity.type
_entity.pdbx_description
1 polymer ?
#
loop_
_entity_poly.entity_id
_entity_poly.type
_entity_poly.pdbx_seq_one_letter_code
_entity_poly.pdbx_strand_id
1 'polypeptide(L)'
;MKKLAAILMAGLFLFVTNPVVYAKTINEADTELTETLKYALISSLRKPVNKAVSEIYRGDKNAPDGLTWAAYDTDIMEIKQVFGVGGLYKIKLKVHPYYGAHNMDGEDEVVVNTDGKLLSYRHLKTYTKH
;
A
#
# COMPACT_ATOMS: atom_id res chain seq x y z
N MET A 1 13.89 -40.08 44.71
CA MET A 1 13.21 -40.10 43.38
C MET A 1 12.00 -39.17 43.29
N LYS A 2 11.06 -39.18 44.26
CA LYS A 2 9.84 -38.33 44.21
C LYS A 2 10.09 -36.81 44.07
N LYS A 3 11.13 -36.28 44.73
CA LYS A 3 11.50 -34.84 44.64
C LYS A 3 12.06 -34.44 43.27
N LEU A 4 12.81 -35.33 42.62
CA LEU A 4 13.33 -35.12 41.25
C LEU A 4 12.20 -35.16 40.22
N ALA A 5 11.24 -36.08 40.37
CA ALA A 5 10.06 -36.14 39.51
C ALA A 5 9.18 -34.89 39.62
N ALA A 6 9.02 -34.33 40.83
CA ALA A 6 8.27 -33.09 41.05
C ALA A 6 8.94 -31.88 40.39
N ILE A 7 10.27 -31.78 40.46
CA ILE A 7 11.05 -30.72 39.80
C ILE A 7 10.93 -30.85 38.27
N LEU A 8 10.98 -32.08 37.74
CA LEU A 8 10.84 -32.33 36.31
C LEU A 8 9.44 -31.95 35.80
N MET A 9 8.38 -32.29 36.54
CA MET A 9 7.01 -31.89 36.18
C MET A 9 6.81 -30.38 36.26
N ALA A 10 7.35 -29.72 37.29
CA ALA A 10 7.28 -28.26 37.40
C ALA A 10 8.01 -27.56 36.25
N GLY A 11 9.17 -28.09 35.85
CA GLY A 11 9.93 -27.60 34.70
C GLY A 11 9.15 -27.75 33.39
N LEU A 12 8.56 -28.92 33.13
CA LEU A 12 7.72 -29.14 31.95
C LEU A 12 6.52 -28.19 31.90
N PHE A 13 5.86 -27.95 33.04
CA PHE A 13 4.71 -27.05 33.11
C PHE A 13 5.05 -25.61 32.68
N LEU A 14 6.25 -25.13 33.02
CA LEU A 14 6.74 -23.80 32.62
C LEU A 14 6.98 -23.68 31.10
N PHE A 15 7.25 -24.78 30.40
CA PHE A 15 7.42 -24.76 28.94
C PHE A 15 6.09 -24.78 28.17
N VAL A 16 5.02 -25.36 28.72
CA VAL A 16 3.72 -25.44 28.04
C VAL A 16 2.91 -24.15 28.18
N THR A 17 3.12 -23.37 29.25
CA THR A 17 2.31 -22.17 29.54
C THR A 17 2.85 -20.87 28.94
N ASN A 18 3.93 -20.92 28.15
CA ASN A 18 4.45 -19.75 27.46
C ASN A 18 3.99 -19.77 26.00
N PRO A 19 2.78 -19.28 25.66
CA PRO A 19 2.49 -18.99 24.26
C PRO A 19 3.54 -17.99 23.80
N VAL A 20 4.25 -18.31 22.72
CA VAL A 20 5.15 -17.37 22.06
C VAL A 20 4.28 -16.22 21.56
N VAL A 21 4.22 -15.14 22.35
CA VAL A 21 3.52 -13.92 21.96
C VAL A 21 4.36 -13.26 20.89
N TYR A 22 4.10 -13.61 19.63
CA TYR A 22 4.58 -12.81 18.50
C TYR A 22 3.90 -11.45 18.62
N ALA A 23 4.61 -10.47 19.14
CA ALA A 23 4.17 -9.09 19.10
C ALA A 23 3.94 -8.73 17.63
N LYS A 24 2.68 -8.59 17.23
CA LYS A 24 2.32 -8.10 15.91
C LYS A 24 2.76 -6.63 15.89
N THR A 25 3.92 -6.37 15.29
CA THR A 25 4.40 -5.00 15.14
C THR A 25 3.38 -4.25 14.30
N ILE A 26 2.73 -3.26 14.91
CA ILE A 26 1.92 -2.28 14.20
C ILE A 26 2.93 -1.42 13.43
N ASN A 27 3.11 -1.74 12.14
CA ASN A 27 4.06 -1.06 11.25
C ASN A 27 3.31 -0.08 10.34
N GLU A 28 2.51 0.77 10.95
CA GLU A 28 1.84 1.88 10.30
C GLU A 28 2.48 3.14 10.89
N ALA A 29 2.98 4.02 10.01
CA ALA A 29 3.66 5.23 10.43
C ALA A 29 2.66 6.39 10.39
N ASP A 30 2.33 6.94 11.56
CA ASP A 30 1.53 8.17 11.72
C ASP A 30 2.42 9.42 11.58
N THR A 31 3.43 9.37 10.70
CA THR A 31 4.35 10.48 10.48
C THR A 31 4.09 11.11 9.13
N GLU A 32 3.82 12.43 9.11
CA GLU A 32 3.65 13.17 7.87
C GLU A 32 4.97 13.17 7.09
N LEU A 33 4.89 12.75 5.82
CA LEU A 33 6.00 12.90 4.88
C LEU A 33 6.09 14.35 4.44
N THR A 34 7.30 14.85 4.21
CA THR A 34 7.45 16.14 3.54
C THR A 34 6.86 16.06 2.13
N GLU A 35 6.27 17.16 1.64
CA GLU A 35 5.68 17.20 0.30
C GLU A 35 6.68 16.79 -0.78
N THR A 36 7.94 17.22 -0.68
CA THR A 36 9.00 16.82 -1.60
C THR A 36 9.22 15.31 -1.61
N LEU A 37 9.22 14.67 -0.43
CA LEU A 37 9.39 13.22 -0.34
C LEU A 37 8.15 12.47 -0.86
N LYS A 38 6.94 12.97 -0.57
CA LYS A 38 5.69 12.47 -1.13
C LYS A 38 5.74 12.47 -2.66
N TYR A 39 6.07 13.61 -3.26
CA TYR A 39 6.14 13.74 -4.72
C TYR A 39 7.23 12.88 -5.34
N ALA A 40 8.41 12.82 -4.72
CA ALA A 40 9.51 11.99 -5.19
C ALA A 40 9.13 10.50 -5.17
N LEU A 41 8.54 10.03 -4.06
CA LEU A 41 8.08 8.65 -3.92
C LEU A 41 7.03 8.31 -4.97
N ILE A 42 5.97 9.10 -5.08
CA ILE A 42 4.90 8.86 -6.07
C ILE A 42 5.46 8.89 -7.50
N SER A 43 6.34 9.85 -7.81
CA SER A 43 6.96 9.96 -9.13
C SER A 43 7.84 8.76 -9.47
N SER A 44 8.56 8.20 -8.48
CA SER A 44 9.35 6.97 -8.67
C SER A 44 8.49 5.75 -9.01
N LEU A 45 7.20 5.77 -8.61
CA LEU A 45 6.22 4.72 -8.86
C LEU A 45 5.43 4.94 -10.17
N ARG A 46 5.86 5.88 -11.02
CA ARG A 46 5.11 6.25 -12.23
C ARG A 46 4.85 5.07 -13.17
N LYS A 47 5.81 4.16 -13.34
CA LYS A 47 5.67 3.01 -14.24
C LYS A 47 4.53 2.05 -13.82
N PRO A 48 4.49 1.51 -12.59
CA PRO A 48 3.37 0.65 -12.17
C PRO A 48 2.03 1.40 -12.09
N VAL A 49 2.03 2.69 -11.74
CA VAL A 49 0.79 3.49 -11.72
C VAL A 49 0.24 3.72 -13.13
N ASN A 50 1.09 4.08 -14.11
CA ASN A 50 0.69 4.20 -15.52
C ASN A 50 0.07 2.89 -16.03
N LYS A 51 0.64 1.75 -15.64
CA LYS A 51 0.08 0.44 -16.01
C LYS A 51 -1.32 0.24 -15.43
N ALA A 52 -1.51 0.53 -14.14
CA ALA A 52 -2.81 0.41 -13.49
C ALA A 52 -3.87 1.30 -14.15
N VAL A 53 -3.57 2.58 -14.33
CA VAL A 53 -4.46 3.55 -15.01
C VAL A 53 -4.79 3.07 -16.43
N SER A 54 -3.79 2.65 -17.21
CA SER A 54 -4.01 2.13 -18.56
C SER A 54 -4.87 0.87 -18.59
N GLU A 55 -4.83 0.03 -17.55
CA GLU A 55 -5.64 -1.18 -17.44
C GLU A 55 -7.07 -0.87 -17.01
N ILE A 56 -7.28 0.12 -16.13
CA ILE A 56 -8.59 0.58 -15.68
C ILE A 56 -9.41 1.14 -16.85
N TYR A 57 -8.84 2.06 -17.63
CA TYR A 57 -9.58 2.75 -18.69
C TYR A 57 -9.47 2.08 -20.05
N ARG A 58 -8.80 0.91 -20.17
CA ARG A 58 -8.61 0.20 -21.46
C ARG A 58 -9.93 -0.06 -22.20
N GLY A 59 -11.00 -0.32 -21.46
CA GLY A 59 -12.33 -0.64 -22.00
C GLY A 59 -13.34 0.49 -21.87
N ASP A 60 -12.95 1.64 -21.32
CA ASP A 60 -13.87 2.77 -21.16
C ASP A 60 -13.99 3.52 -22.47
N LYS A 61 -15.15 3.35 -23.13
CA LYS A 61 -15.45 4.04 -24.40
C LYS A 61 -15.71 5.53 -24.20
N ASN A 62 -15.95 5.97 -22.96
CA ASN A 62 -16.22 7.36 -22.63
C ASN A 62 -14.95 8.08 -22.16
N ALA A 63 -13.86 7.35 -21.91
CA ALA A 63 -12.54 7.92 -21.62
C ALA A 63 -12.03 8.70 -22.84
N PRO A 64 -11.84 10.03 -22.74
CA PRO A 64 -11.17 10.80 -23.78
C PRO A 64 -9.76 10.28 -24.08
N ASP A 65 -9.18 10.65 -25.22
CA ASP A 65 -7.77 10.38 -25.47
C ASP A 65 -6.87 11.27 -24.60
N GLY A 66 -5.70 10.76 -24.20
CA GLY A 66 -4.69 11.54 -23.48
C GLY A 66 -4.81 11.55 -21.95
N LEU A 67 -5.35 10.48 -21.36
CA LEU A 67 -5.38 10.31 -19.90
C LEU A 67 -3.99 10.43 -19.29
N THR A 68 -3.87 11.29 -18.27
CA THR A 68 -2.65 11.46 -17.51
C THR A 68 -3.00 11.65 -16.03
N TRP A 69 -1.98 11.72 -15.18
CA TRP A 69 -2.12 11.98 -13.75
C TRP A 69 -0.84 12.67 -13.25
N ALA A 70 -0.91 13.29 -12.08
CA ALA A 70 0.21 14.01 -11.50
C ALA A 70 0.51 13.57 -10.08
N ALA A 71 1.80 13.58 -9.71
CA ALA A 71 2.23 13.19 -8.37
C ALA A 71 1.77 14.18 -7.28
N TYR A 72 1.63 15.46 -7.63
CA TYR A 72 1.13 16.48 -6.70
C TYR A 72 -0.36 16.35 -6.40
N ASP A 73 -1.09 15.66 -7.28
CA ASP A 73 -2.53 15.43 -7.19
C ASP A 73 -2.82 13.95 -6.92
N THR A 74 -1.91 13.25 -6.24
CA THR A 74 -2.05 11.84 -5.86
C THR A 74 -1.82 11.73 -4.37
N ASP A 75 -2.71 11.01 -3.70
CA ASP A 75 -2.65 10.84 -2.25
C ASP A 75 -2.03 9.50 -1.88
N ILE A 76 -1.15 9.51 -0.87
CA ILE A 76 -0.69 8.30 -0.22
C ILE A 76 -1.70 7.99 0.88
N MET A 77 -2.47 6.92 0.69
CA MET A 77 -3.52 6.51 1.63
C MET A 77 -2.96 5.65 2.75
N GLU A 78 -1.99 4.79 2.43
CA GLU A 78 -1.42 3.84 3.38
C GLU A 78 0.00 3.44 2.92
N ILE A 79 0.94 3.38 3.86
CA ILE A 79 2.24 2.71 3.68
C ILE A 79 2.33 1.60 4.73
N LYS A 80 2.35 0.34 4.28
CA LYS A 80 2.36 -0.83 5.15
C LYS A 80 3.61 -1.67 4.94
N GLN A 81 4.36 -1.89 6.01
CA GLN A 81 5.50 -2.80 6.00
C GLN A 81 5.03 -4.27 5.99
N VAL A 82 5.63 -5.12 5.14
CA VAL A 82 5.20 -6.51 4.95
C VAL A 82 6.24 -7.54 5.42
N PHE A 83 7.53 -7.16 5.54
CA PHE A 83 8.62 -8.07 5.91
C PHE A 83 9.64 -7.49 6.91
N GLY A 84 9.17 -6.74 7.91
CA GLY A 84 10.07 -6.09 8.88
C GLY A 84 10.73 -4.82 8.33
N VAL A 85 11.43 -4.10 9.22
CA VAL A 85 12.03 -2.79 8.92
C VAL A 85 13.13 -2.97 7.87
N GLY A 86 13.08 -2.17 6.81
CA GLY A 86 13.99 -2.29 5.66
C GLY A 86 13.60 -3.39 4.66
N GLY A 87 12.51 -4.11 4.92
CA GLY A 87 11.93 -5.06 3.97
C GLY A 87 11.04 -4.39 2.91
N LEU A 88 10.08 -5.15 2.40
CA LEU A 88 9.14 -4.64 1.40
C LEU A 88 8.03 -3.80 2.04
N TYR A 89 7.68 -2.70 1.39
CA TYR A 89 6.51 -1.89 1.74
C TYR A 89 5.44 -2.00 0.66
N LYS A 90 4.19 -2.03 1.08
CA LYS A 90 3.00 -1.84 0.26
C LYS A 90 2.56 -0.39 0.38
N ILE A 91 2.37 0.25 -0.75
CA ILE A 91 1.97 1.65 -0.85
C ILE A 91 0.64 1.68 -1.58
N LYS A 92 -0.40 2.15 -0.89
CA LYS A 92 -1.73 2.38 -1.44
C LYS A 92 -1.85 3.85 -1.82
N LEU A 93 -2.12 4.10 -3.10
CA LEU A 93 -2.25 5.42 -3.69
C LEU A 93 -3.70 5.64 -4.10
N LYS A 94 -4.20 6.87 -3.87
CA LYS A 94 -5.40 7.39 -4.51
C LYS A 94 -4.94 8.31 -5.64
N VAL A 95 -5.09 7.83 -6.87
CA VAL A 95 -4.67 8.52 -8.09
C VAL A 95 -5.89 9.23 -8.64
N HIS A 96 -5.69 10.46 -9.12
CA HIS A 96 -6.73 11.26 -9.74
C HIS A 96 -6.37 11.51 -11.21
N PRO A 97 -6.73 10.59 -12.14
CA PRO A 97 -6.47 10.82 -13.56
C PRO A 97 -7.34 11.94 -14.13
N TYR A 98 -6.80 12.63 -15.12
CA TYR A 98 -7.46 13.73 -15.81
C TYR A 98 -7.11 13.74 -17.30
N TYR A 99 -7.96 14.41 -18.08
CA TYR A 99 -7.77 14.69 -19.50
C TYR A 99 -7.57 16.20 -19.71
N GLY A 100 -6.64 16.58 -20.59
CA GLY A 100 -6.42 17.99 -20.93
C GLY A 100 -5.97 18.84 -19.74
N ALA A 101 -6.72 19.91 -19.42
CA ALA A 101 -6.30 20.98 -18.50
C ALA A 101 -6.47 20.68 -16.99
N HIS A 102 -6.27 19.43 -16.56
CA HIS A 102 -6.33 19.02 -15.14
C HIS A 102 -7.73 19.07 -14.48
N ASN A 103 -8.80 18.86 -15.25
CA ASN A 103 -10.11 18.63 -14.65
C ASN A 103 -10.09 17.19 -14.11
N MET A 104 -10.13 16.96 -12.79
CA MET A 104 -10.07 15.61 -12.21
C MET A 104 -11.21 14.75 -12.75
N ASP A 105 -10.88 13.82 -13.65
CA ASP A 105 -11.87 13.07 -14.43
C ASP A 105 -12.08 11.65 -13.89
N GLY A 106 -11.26 11.22 -12.91
CA GLY A 106 -11.44 9.94 -12.23
C GLY A 106 -10.73 9.84 -10.89
N GLU A 107 -11.15 8.85 -10.10
CA GLU A 107 -10.52 8.44 -8.84
C GLU A 107 -10.23 6.95 -8.90
N ASP A 108 -8.97 6.58 -8.65
CA ASP A 108 -8.50 5.21 -8.72
C ASP A 108 -7.66 4.86 -7.49
N GLU A 109 -7.85 3.66 -6.97
CA GLU A 109 -6.97 3.08 -5.96
C GLU A 109 -5.92 2.21 -6.64
N VAL A 110 -4.64 2.47 -6.38
CA VAL A 110 -3.52 1.70 -6.92
C VAL A 110 -2.64 1.23 -5.77
N VAL A 111 -2.40 -0.08 -5.69
CA VAL A 111 -1.52 -0.68 -4.68
C VAL A 111 -0.26 -1.19 -5.36
N VAL A 112 0.88 -0.64 -4.95
CA VAL A 112 2.20 -1.02 -5.45
C VAL A 112 3.11 -1.44 -4.31
N ASN A 113 4.19 -2.14 -4.61
CA ASN A 113 5.25 -2.38 -3.64
C ASN A 113 6.51 -1.55 -3.95
N THR A 114 7.44 -1.52 -3.00
CA THR A 114 8.73 -0.79 -3.17
C THR A 114 9.67 -1.40 -4.21
N ASP A 115 9.39 -2.60 -4.74
CA ASP A 115 10.09 -3.13 -5.92
C ASP A 115 9.55 -2.54 -7.23
N GLY A 116 8.54 -1.66 -7.17
CA GLY A 116 7.84 -1.13 -8.34
C GLY A 116 6.90 -2.12 -9.00
N LYS A 117 6.47 -3.18 -8.30
CA LYS A 117 5.44 -4.13 -8.78
C LYS A 117 4.05 -3.59 -8.46
N LEU A 118 3.17 -3.62 -9.47
CA LEU A 118 1.75 -3.41 -9.31
C LEU A 118 1.12 -4.66 -8.65
N LEU A 119 0.47 -4.48 -7.50
CA LEU A 119 -0.14 -5.57 -6.74
C LEU A 119 -1.64 -5.68 -7.01
N SER A 120 -2.34 -4.55 -7.03
CA SER A 120 -3.78 -4.48 -7.31
C SER A 120 -4.16 -3.05 -7.70
N TYR A 121 -5.31 -2.91 -8.36
CA TYR A 121 -5.91 -1.62 -8.65
C TYR A 121 -7.44 -1.73 -8.66
N ARG A 122 -8.12 -0.63 -8.39
CA ARG A 122 -9.58 -0.54 -8.39
C ARG A 122 -10.02 0.85 -8.85
N HIS A 123 -10.90 0.88 -9.83
CA HIS A 123 -11.59 2.11 -10.22
C HIS A 123 -12.62 2.49 -9.16
N LEU A 124 -12.57 3.73 -8.68
CA LEU A 124 -13.53 4.23 -7.68
C LEU A 124 -14.63 5.04 -8.35
N LYS A 125 -14.26 5.97 -9.24
CA LYS A 125 -15.21 6.91 -9.85
C LYS A 125 -14.67 7.50 -11.14
N THR A 126 -15.56 7.76 -12.10
CA THR A 126 -15.31 8.63 -13.25
C THR A 126 -16.19 9.86 -13.11
N TYR A 127 -15.63 11.06 -13.26
CA TYR A 127 -16.37 12.31 -13.34
C TYR A 127 -16.72 12.56 -14.82
N THR A 128 -17.99 12.40 -15.18
CA THR A 128 -18.46 12.67 -16.54
C THR A 128 -18.24 14.13 -16.91
N LYS A 129 -17.77 14.39 -18.14
CA LYS A 129 -17.73 15.73 -18.74
C LYS A 129 -19.09 16.42 -18.59
N HIS A 130 -19.08 17.63 -18.01
CA HIS A 130 -20.16 18.60 -18.16
C HIS A 130 -20.06 19.33 -19.51
#